data_AF-C4XZ29-F1
#
_entry.id   AF-C4XZ29-F1
#
_cell.length_a   1.000
_cell.length_b   1.000
_cell.length_c   1.000
_cell.angle_alpha   90.00
_cell.angle_beta   90.00
_cell.angle_gamma   90.00
#
_symmetry.space_group_name_H-M   'P 1'
#
loop_
_entity.id
_entity.type
_entity.pdbx_description
1 polymer ?
#
loop_
_entity_poly.entity_id
_entity_poly.type
_entity_poly.pdbx_seq_one_letter_code
_entity_poly.pdbx_strand_id
1 'polypeptide(L)'
;MLSLPENHKGYSAFLPCGNTVWDGRGKSSQQNYGSWKSLGLVMKYLESHPHELKDILKGFFLEDLVYSDFGLQDERESFTEVKTLRGDYVNISERYRSGDVNHLITVNHTSFSMPLNSDVLFSQGVIHITSKILLPDNFHVSLLNLVKTTEIASYPNYSFSHLVEQIPQLVDTLNLNEEGKPSEYSLLIPSPDSLKDSNISASYNRLSEFLELHLVPNTDVDTLLQCVNSVHHDSNGSFIFHTNHTYGNFRCIKNKATGETFLHLNREVSGFESSDHKVKIVSHGCTNVMTPNSSCVFLLDKPLKPEWFDAPKNFLHIHIGWISVCIGIIIGVILFGFVMTTLIVCLGSGNSRKKSEPFMFANEPLSPNEPSFMRVTSDEDFLEDHGYETDDDMMGNERDPILARGKGKRKAQNYYGATSTTRETPSAPRSIKGNSLLKNLNRDRDFPVLNM
;
A
#
# COMPACT_ATOMS: atom_id res chain seq x y z
N MET A 1 24.44 -22.47 29.20
CA MET A 1 24.19 -22.96 27.83
C MET A 1 22.91 -23.77 27.90
N LEU A 2 21.81 -23.33 27.27
CA LEU A 2 20.59 -24.14 27.21
C LEU A 2 20.81 -25.24 26.17
N SER A 3 21.00 -26.47 26.63
CA SER A 3 21.03 -27.68 25.79
C SER A 3 19.65 -28.33 25.86
N LEU A 4 19.15 -28.82 24.71
CA LEU A 4 17.95 -29.65 24.68
C LEU A 4 18.26 -31.01 25.31
N PRO A 5 17.27 -31.70 25.92
CA PRO A 5 17.46 -33.06 26.43
C PRO A 5 18.04 -34.00 25.37
N GLU A 6 18.85 -34.99 25.74
CA GLU A 6 19.31 -35.97 24.75
C GLU A 6 18.17 -36.92 24.38
N ASN A 7 17.91 -37.09 23.07
CA ASN A 7 16.87 -38.00 22.56
C ASN A 7 17.44 -39.10 21.64
N HIS A 8 18.76 -39.17 21.44
CA HIS A 8 19.48 -40.07 20.53
C HIS A 8 19.06 -40.05 19.05
N LYS A 9 18.05 -39.25 18.68
CA LYS A 9 17.54 -39.09 17.31
C LYS A 9 17.97 -37.77 16.68
N GLY A 10 18.27 -36.76 17.48
CA GLY A 10 18.50 -35.38 17.04
C GLY A 10 17.20 -34.56 17.00
N TYR A 11 17.34 -33.27 16.72
CA TYR A 11 16.24 -32.32 16.69
C TYR A 11 16.16 -31.56 15.36
N SER A 12 14.94 -31.34 14.88
CA SER A 12 14.67 -30.43 13.77
C SER A 12 13.84 -29.25 14.25
N ALA A 13 14.24 -28.02 13.92
CA ALA A 13 13.50 -26.82 14.30
C ALA A 13 13.08 -26.00 13.09
N PHE A 14 11.79 -25.71 12.94
CA PHE A 14 11.26 -24.83 11.90
C PHE A 14 11.08 -23.42 12.47
N LEU A 15 11.96 -22.50 12.08
CA LEU A 15 11.99 -21.13 12.60
C LEU A 15 11.36 -20.14 11.60
N PRO A 16 10.23 -19.52 11.97
CA PRO A 16 9.47 -18.63 11.09
C PRO A 16 10.05 -17.20 11.10
N CYS A 17 11.29 -17.06 10.66
CA CYS A 17 12.00 -15.77 10.59
C CYS A 17 12.55 -15.45 9.19
N GLY A 18 12.32 -16.33 8.22
CA GLY A 18 12.80 -16.18 6.86
C GLY A 18 11.80 -15.50 5.94
N ASN A 19 12.34 -14.86 4.90
CA ASN A 19 11.56 -14.50 3.72
C ASN A 19 11.77 -15.61 2.68
N THR A 20 10.70 -16.25 2.24
CA THR A 20 10.77 -17.26 1.17
C THR A 20 10.69 -16.58 -0.18
N VAL A 21 11.65 -16.90 -1.06
CA VAL A 21 11.67 -16.45 -2.46
C VAL A 21 10.46 -16.98 -3.26
N TRP A 22 9.84 -18.05 -2.78
CA TRP A 22 8.72 -18.74 -3.42
C TRP A 22 7.75 -19.30 -2.38
N ASP A 23 6.44 -19.16 -2.59
CA ASP A 23 5.41 -19.50 -1.60
C ASP A 23 4.41 -20.59 -2.06
N GLY A 24 4.70 -21.27 -3.17
CA GLY A 24 3.76 -22.23 -3.78
C GLY A 24 2.90 -21.65 -4.91
N ARG A 25 2.81 -20.32 -5.01
CA ARG A 25 1.92 -19.62 -5.98
C ARG A 25 2.62 -18.63 -6.89
N GLY A 26 3.94 -18.43 -6.76
CA GLY A 26 4.73 -17.62 -7.70
C GLY A 26 6.03 -17.09 -7.07
N LYS A 27 6.82 -16.36 -7.88
CA LYS A 27 7.96 -15.59 -7.37
C LYS A 27 7.44 -14.47 -6.49
N SER A 28 7.64 -14.62 -5.18
CA SER A 28 7.17 -13.64 -4.21
C SER A 28 8.19 -12.52 -4.10
N SER A 29 7.83 -11.32 -4.55
CA SER A 29 8.56 -10.08 -4.25
C SER A 29 8.28 -9.70 -2.78
N GLN A 30 8.83 -10.47 -1.84
CA GLN A 30 8.66 -10.22 -0.41
C GLN A 30 9.56 -9.07 0.04
N GLN A 31 8.97 -7.93 0.40
CA GLN A 31 9.68 -6.93 1.22
C GLN A 31 9.15 -6.79 2.65
N ASN A 32 7.96 -7.29 3.04
CA ASN A 32 7.45 -6.98 4.39
C ASN A 32 6.57 -8.04 5.10
N TYR A 33 6.38 -9.25 4.56
CA TYR A 33 5.56 -10.28 5.21
C TYR A 33 6.41 -11.19 6.11
N GLY A 34 6.74 -10.72 7.30
CA GLY A 34 7.34 -11.56 8.34
C GLY A 34 6.29 -12.53 8.90
N SER A 35 6.64 -13.79 9.09
CA SER A 35 5.75 -14.88 9.51
C SER A 35 4.97 -14.58 10.79
N TRP A 36 5.58 -13.86 11.74
CA TRP A 36 4.91 -13.41 12.97
C TRP A 36 3.94 -12.26 12.74
N LYS A 37 4.24 -11.36 11.79
CA LYS A 37 3.38 -10.23 11.46
C LYS A 37 2.06 -10.68 10.83
N SER A 38 2.04 -11.83 10.14
CA SER A 38 0.81 -12.37 9.57
C SER A 38 -0.18 -12.90 10.61
N LEU A 39 0.24 -13.14 11.86
CA LEU A 39 -0.69 -13.51 12.94
C LEU A 39 -1.47 -12.31 13.49
N GLY A 40 -1.00 -11.08 13.29
CA GLY A 40 -1.71 -9.86 13.67
C GLY A 40 -2.24 -9.87 15.12
N LEU A 41 -3.57 -9.89 15.28
CA LEU A 41 -4.23 -9.89 16.59
C LEU A 41 -3.97 -11.19 17.39
N VAL A 42 -3.79 -12.33 16.71
CA VAL A 42 -3.41 -13.59 17.36
C VAL A 42 -2.05 -13.45 18.02
N MET A 43 -1.09 -12.74 17.39
CA MET A 43 0.21 -12.49 18.02
C MET A 43 0.06 -11.63 19.28
N LYS A 44 -0.74 -10.56 19.24
CA LYS A 44 -1.02 -9.74 20.43
C LYS A 44 -1.65 -10.55 21.57
N TYR A 45 -2.52 -11.49 21.23
CA TYR A 45 -3.08 -12.44 22.20
C TYR A 45 -1.99 -13.34 22.81
N LEU A 46 -1.13 -13.93 21.98
CA LEU A 46 -0.02 -14.77 22.46
C LEU A 46 1.01 -14.00 23.31
N GLU A 47 1.28 -12.73 22.99
CA GLU A 47 2.15 -11.86 23.78
C GLU A 47 1.60 -11.58 25.19
N SER A 48 0.28 -11.54 25.34
CA SER A 48 -0.39 -11.41 26.65
C SER A 48 -0.56 -12.74 27.39
N HIS A 49 -0.40 -13.88 26.70
CA HIS A 49 -0.52 -15.23 27.24
C HIS A 49 0.79 -16.03 27.08
N PRO A 50 1.82 -15.74 27.88
CA PRO A 50 3.17 -16.31 27.69
C PRO A 50 3.23 -17.83 27.84
N HIS A 51 2.29 -18.44 28.59
CA HIS A 51 2.20 -19.89 28.72
C HIS A 51 1.81 -20.56 27.41
N GLU A 52 0.80 -20.04 26.72
CA GLU A 52 0.37 -20.55 25.42
C GLU A 52 1.43 -20.33 24.34
N LEU A 53 2.04 -19.15 24.32
CA LEU A 53 3.15 -18.86 23.42
C LEU A 53 4.31 -19.84 23.62
N LYS A 54 4.66 -20.15 24.88
CA LYS A 54 5.70 -21.14 25.20
C LYS A 54 5.35 -22.52 24.64
N ASP A 55 4.10 -22.95 24.75
CA ASP A 55 3.67 -24.25 24.25
C ASP A 55 3.63 -24.31 22.71
N ILE A 56 3.27 -23.21 22.03
CA ILE A 56 3.40 -23.09 20.58
C ILE A 56 4.87 -23.17 20.16
N LEU A 57 5.78 -22.45 20.85
CA LEU A 57 7.20 -22.46 20.54
C LEU A 57 7.83 -23.85 20.72
N LYS A 58 7.41 -24.65 21.71
CA LYS A 58 7.82 -26.06 21.81
C LYS A 58 7.38 -26.87 20.60
N GLY A 59 6.24 -26.55 20.01
CA GLY A 59 5.74 -27.20 18.79
C GLY A 59 6.64 -27.03 17.56
N PHE A 60 7.53 -26.04 17.55
CA PHE A 60 8.44 -25.82 16.41
C PHE A 60 9.64 -26.79 16.40
N PHE A 61 9.88 -27.47 17.51
CA PHE A 61 10.97 -28.42 17.67
C PHE A 61 10.44 -29.85 17.58
N LEU A 62 10.99 -30.61 16.64
CA LEU A 62 10.67 -31.99 16.36
C LEU A 62 11.77 -32.90 16.93
N GLU A 63 11.39 -34.03 17.51
CA GLU A 63 12.28 -35.05 18.10
C GLU A 63 12.82 -36.05 17.07
N ASP A 64 13.14 -35.57 15.86
CA ASP A 64 13.80 -36.35 14.81
C ASP A 64 14.55 -35.43 13.84
N LEU A 65 15.41 -35.99 12.99
CA LEU A 65 16.17 -35.27 11.97
C LEU A 65 15.48 -35.31 10.61
N VAL A 66 15.04 -34.14 10.18
CA VAL A 66 14.41 -33.88 8.89
C VAL A 66 15.31 -32.91 8.15
N TYR A 67 15.85 -33.30 7.01
CA TYR A 67 16.72 -32.47 6.17
C TYR A 67 15.95 -31.86 5.00
N SER A 68 16.54 -30.85 4.36
CA SER A 68 15.95 -30.17 3.21
C SER A 68 15.80 -31.05 1.97
N ASP A 69 16.38 -32.25 1.93
CA ASP A 69 16.28 -33.25 0.87
C ASP A 69 15.39 -34.47 1.23
N PHE A 70 14.62 -34.35 2.33
CA PHE A 70 13.73 -35.41 2.80
C PHE A 70 12.85 -36.00 1.69
N GLY A 71 12.88 -37.31 1.52
CA GLY A 71 12.02 -38.02 0.56
C GLY A 71 12.42 -37.95 -0.91
N LEU A 72 13.52 -37.26 -1.25
CA LEU A 72 14.00 -37.16 -2.64
C LEU A 72 14.78 -38.38 -3.13
N GLN A 73 14.94 -39.41 -2.30
CA GLN A 73 15.83 -40.54 -2.56
C GLN A 73 15.24 -41.59 -3.53
N ASP A 74 13.91 -41.80 -3.51
CA ASP A 74 13.29 -42.96 -4.17
C ASP A 74 12.12 -42.61 -5.13
N GLU A 75 11.92 -41.33 -5.47
CA GLU A 75 10.75 -40.84 -6.25
C GLU A 75 9.38 -41.27 -5.69
N ARG A 76 9.33 -41.73 -4.45
CA ARG A 76 8.13 -42.15 -3.73
C ARG A 76 7.83 -41.14 -2.64
N GLU A 77 6.54 -40.81 -2.51
CA GLU A 77 6.06 -39.95 -1.42
C GLU A 77 6.52 -40.52 -0.08
N SER A 78 7.44 -39.81 0.56
CA SER A 78 7.94 -40.18 1.88
C SER A 78 7.06 -39.55 2.94
N PHE A 79 6.65 -40.37 3.90
CA PHE A 79 5.81 -39.99 5.02
C PHE A 79 6.50 -40.39 6.32
N THR A 80 6.58 -39.47 7.28
CA THR A 80 7.12 -39.75 8.61
C THR A 80 6.31 -39.03 9.66
N GLU A 81 5.89 -39.75 10.69
CA GLU A 81 5.25 -39.19 11.87
C GLU A 81 6.33 -38.89 12.92
N VAL A 82 6.42 -37.64 13.35
CA VAL A 82 7.44 -37.18 14.30
C VAL A 82 6.78 -36.51 15.49
N LYS A 83 7.34 -36.71 16.68
CA LYS A 83 6.86 -36.08 17.90
C LYS A 83 7.49 -34.70 18.10
N THR A 84 6.71 -33.73 18.53
CA THR A 84 7.16 -32.37 18.90
C THR A 84 7.60 -32.33 20.37
N LEU A 85 8.39 -31.32 20.77
CA LEU A 85 8.69 -31.07 22.20
C LEU A 85 7.45 -30.70 23.03
N ARG A 86 6.34 -30.34 22.39
CA ARG A 86 5.05 -30.15 23.07
C ARG A 86 4.42 -31.50 23.48
N GLY A 87 4.75 -32.57 22.77
CA GLY A 87 4.21 -33.91 22.98
C GLY A 87 3.30 -34.40 21.85
N ASP A 88 2.97 -33.53 20.90
CA ASP A 88 2.06 -33.83 19.80
C ASP A 88 2.79 -34.49 18.63
N TYR A 89 2.08 -35.34 17.89
CA TYR A 89 2.57 -35.97 16.67
C TYR A 89 2.25 -35.09 15.46
N VAL A 90 3.24 -34.90 14.59
CA VAL A 90 3.13 -34.19 13.32
C VAL A 90 3.54 -35.09 12.17
N ASN A 91 2.78 -35.02 11.09
CA ASN A 91 3.01 -35.76 9.86
C ASN A 91 3.84 -34.93 8.90
N ILE A 92 4.98 -35.45 8.52
CA ILE A 92 5.88 -34.83 7.56
C ILE A 92 5.75 -35.59 6.26
N SER A 93 5.41 -34.89 5.20
CA SER A 93 5.33 -35.44 3.86
C SER A 93 6.02 -34.55 2.84
N GLU A 94 6.54 -35.20 1.81
CA GLU A 94 7.10 -34.55 0.65
C GLU A 94 6.00 -34.33 -0.41
N ARG A 95 6.05 -33.20 -1.12
CA ARG A 95 5.25 -33.00 -2.34
C ARG A 95 6.18 -32.61 -3.49
N TYR A 96 6.45 -33.54 -4.37
CA TYR A 96 7.25 -33.27 -5.56
C TYR A 96 6.51 -32.35 -6.53
N ARG A 97 7.14 -31.25 -6.95
CA ARG A 97 6.73 -30.51 -8.14
C ARG A 97 7.90 -30.49 -9.13
N SER A 98 7.80 -31.34 -10.14
CA SER A 98 8.77 -31.41 -11.23
C SER A 98 9.01 -30.02 -11.84
N GLY A 99 10.29 -29.60 -11.89
CA GLY A 99 10.73 -28.38 -12.56
C GLY A 99 10.94 -27.14 -11.66
N ASP A 100 10.78 -27.26 -10.34
CA ASP A 100 11.06 -26.16 -9.40
C ASP A 100 12.43 -26.29 -8.72
N VAL A 101 13.02 -25.15 -8.33
CA VAL A 101 14.36 -25.10 -7.68
C VAL A 101 14.28 -25.44 -6.18
N ASN A 102 13.07 -25.37 -5.60
CA ASN A 102 12.83 -25.56 -4.18
C ASN A 102 12.05 -26.86 -3.92
N HIS A 103 12.42 -27.53 -2.84
CA HIS A 103 11.72 -28.69 -2.31
C HIS A 103 10.53 -28.24 -1.43
N LEU A 104 9.39 -28.93 -1.53
CA LEU A 104 8.18 -28.62 -0.80
C LEU A 104 7.94 -29.67 0.29
N ILE A 105 8.28 -29.32 1.52
CA ILE A 105 8.04 -30.15 2.71
C ILE A 105 6.71 -29.71 3.33
N THR A 106 5.81 -30.64 3.57
CA THR A 106 4.53 -30.39 4.25
C THR A 106 4.60 -30.98 5.65
N VAL A 107 4.34 -30.14 6.66
CA VAL A 107 4.18 -30.56 8.06
C VAL A 107 2.72 -30.36 8.43
N ASN A 108 2.00 -31.46 8.70
CA ASN A 108 0.55 -31.54 8.78
C ASN A 108 -0.13 -30.88 7.56
N HIS A 109 -0.73 -29.71 7.78
CA HIS A 109 -1.47 -28.95 6.77
C HIS A 109 -0.67 -27.76 6.23
N THR A 110 0.57 -27.56 6.70
CA THR A 110 1.40 -26.41 6.34
C THR A 110 2.54 -26.82 5.41
N SER A 111 2.52 -26.33 4.16
CA SER A 111 3.59 -26.57 3.19
C SER A 111 4.64 -25.45 3.18
N PHE A 112 5.91 -25.84 3.29
CA PHE A 112 7.10 -25.00 3.29
C PHE A 112 7.89 -25.20 2.00
N SER A 113 8.13 -24.11 1.27
CA SER A 113 9.08 -24.13 0.15
C SER A 113 10.47 -23.86 0.71
N MET A 114 11.37 -24.83 0.53
CA MET A 114 12.71 -24.81 1.09
C MET A 114 13.74 -25.01 -0.03
N PRO A 115 14.76 -24.17 -0.15
CA PRO A 115 15.87 -24.44 -1.05
C PRO A 115 16.61 -25.72 -0.62
N LEU A 116 17.05 -26.53 -1.57
CA LEU A 116 17.91 -27.67 -1.28
C LEU A 116 19.22 -27.20 -0.64
N ASN A 117 19.72 -27.95 0.35
CA ASN A 117 20.92 -27.63 1.12
C ASN A 117 20.83 -26.30 1.92
N SER A 118 19.62 -25.91 2.33
CA SER A 118 19.40 -24.74 3.20
C SER A 118 19.50 -25.06 4.70
N ASP A 119 19.84 -26.30 5.03
CA ASP A 119 19.94 -26.83 6.39
C ASP A 119 21.00 -26.10 7.23
N VAL A 120 20.59 -25.51 8.36
CA VAL A 120 21.52 -24.94 9.34
C VAL A 120 21.79 -25.99 10.41
N LEU A 121 22.97 -26.61 10.33
CA LEU A 121 23.38 -27.67 11.25
C LEU A 121 23.86 -27.12 12.59
N PHE A 122 23.49 -27.79 13.68
CA PHE A 122 24.00 -27.55 15.02
C PHE A 122 24.25 -28.88 15.74
N SER A 123 24.91 -28.85 16.90
CA SER A 123 25.39 -30.07 17.58
C SER A 123 24.31 -31.08 17.95
N GLN A 124 23.06 -30.66 18.09
CA GLN A 124 21.94 -31.55 18.41
C GLN A 124 20.93 -31.69 17.26
N GLY A 125 21.21 -31.15 16.06
CA GLY A 125 20.40 -31.40 14.87
C GLY A 125 20.42 -30.31 13.80
N VAL A 126 19.24 -29.98 13.24
CA VAL A 126 19.09 -29.11 12.06
C VAL A 126 18.01 -28.03 12.26
N ILE A 127 18.28 -26.84 11.73
CA ILE A 127 17.37 -25.69 11.76
C ILE A 127 16.96 -25.34 10.34
N HIS A 128 15.66 -25.15 10.17
CA HIS A 128 14.96 -24.79 8.95
C HIS A 128 14.43 -23.37 9.06
N ILE A 129 14.89 -22.46 8.20
CA ILE A 129 14.38 -21.08 8.17
C ILE A 129 13.16 -21.03 7.25
N THR A 130 11.99 -20.72 7.80
CA THR A 130 10.71 -20.72 7.07
C THR A 130 10.04 -19.35 7.07
N SER A 131 9.09 -19.16 6.16
CA SER A 131 8.24 -17.96 6.10
C SER A 131 6.84 -18.15 6.68
N LYS A 132 6.47 -19.37 7.10
CA LYS A 132 5.16 -19.69 7.69
C LYS A 132 5.34 -20.22 9.11
N ILE A 133 4.34 -20.00 9.95
CA ILE A 133 4.31 -20.46 11.34
C ILE A 133 3.60 -21.82 11.41
N LEU A 134 4.14 -22.71 12.24
CA LEU A 134 3.51 -23.98 12.61
C LEU A 134 2.58 -23.78 13.80
N LEU A 135 1.27 -23.71 13.57
CA LEU A 135 0.30 -23.71 14.67
C LEU A 135 -0.18 -25.14 14.96
N PRO A 136 -0.46 -25.48 16.24
CA PRO A 136 -1.15 -26.73 16.58
C PRO A 136 -2.50 -26.85 15.86
N ASP A 137 -2.91 -28.06 15.48
CA ASP A 137 -4.25 -28.29 14.90
C ASP A 137 -5.38 -27.97 15.90
N ASN A 138 -5.12 -28.12 17.20
CA ASN A 138 -6.02 -27.77 18.29
C ASN A 138 -5.90 -26.32 18.77
N PHE A 139 -5.08 -25.49 18.11
CA PHE A 139 -4.94 -24.09 18.50
C PHE A 139 -6.17 -23.29 18.07
N HIS A 140 -6.81 -22.67 19.05
CA HIS A 140 -7.98 -21.85 18.83
C HIS A 140 -7.97 -20.66 19.78
N VAL A 141 -8.22 -19.47 19.26
CA VAL A 141 -8.45 -18.26 20.06
C VAL A 141 -9.92 -17.90 19.94
N SER A 142 -10.62 -17.75 21.07
CA SER A 142 -12.04 -17.37 21.03
C SER A 142 -12.24 -15.99 20.39
N LEU A 143 -13.39 -15.80 19.74
CA LEU A 143 -13.73 -14.50 19.14
C LEU A 143 -13.71 -13.37 20.19
N LEU A 144 -14.19 -13.66 21.39
CA LEU A 144 -14.16 -12.73 22.52
C LEU A 144 -12.72 -12.33 22.90
N ASN A 145 -11.79 -13.29 22.96
CA ASN A 145 -10.39 -13.00 23.27
C ASN A 145 -9.74 -12.13 22.18
N LEU A 146 -10.06 -12.39 20.91
CA LEU A 146 -9.61 -11.54 19.80
C LEU A 146 -10.19 -10.11 19.90
N VAL A 147 -11.48 -9.96 20.21
CA VAL A 147 -12.10 -8.64 20.44
C VAL A 147 -11.40 -7.92 21.59
N LYS A 148 -11.19 -8.58 22.73
CA LYS A 148 -10.51 -8.01 23.89
C LYS A 148 -9.09 -7.53 23.58
N THR A 149 -8.37 -8.19 22.66
CA THR A 149 -7.02 -7.73 22.25
C THR A 149 -7.02 -6.40 21.49
N THR A 150 -8.19 -5.92 21.04
CA THR A 150 -8.35 -4.62 20.40
C THR A 150 -8.65 -3.48 21.37
N GLU A 151 -8.95 -3.80 22.63
CA GLU A 151 -9.40 -2.83 23.63
C GLU A 151 -8.23 -2.07 24.26
N ILE A 152 -8.52 -0.83 24.69
CA ILE A 152 -7.57 0.03 25.39
C ILE A 152 -8.14 0.34 26.77
N ALA A 153 -7.39 -0.03 27.81
CA ALA A 153 -7.82 0.12 29.21
C ALA A 153 -8.18 1.57 29.59
N SER A 154 -7.62 2.57 28.89
CA SER A 154 -7.89 3.99 29.14
C SER A 154 -9.31 4.44 28.77
N TYR A 155 -10.02 3.71 27.90
CA TYR A 155 -11.33 4.12 27.37
C TYR A 155 -12.34 2.95 27.33
N PRO A 156 -12.75 2.40 28.49
CA PRO A 156 -13.64 1.22 28.53
C PRO A 156 -15.01 1.49 27.90
N ASN A 157 -15.53 2.71 27.99
CA ASN A 157 -16.85 3.06 27.43
C ASN A 157 -16.86 3.12 25.89
N TYR A 158 -15.69 3.13 25.26
CA TYR A 158 -15.50 3.15 23.80
C TYR A 158 -14.94 1.81 23.30
N SER A 159 -15.13 0.71 24.04
CA SER A 159 -14.79 -0.63 23.58
C SER A 159 -15.92 -1.23 22.72
N PHE A 160 -15.54 -1.97 21.68
CA PHE A 160 -16.51 -2.63 20.81
C PHE A 160 -17.30 -3.71 21.53
N SER A 161 -16.68 -4.44 22.46
CA SER A 161 -17.35 -5.41 23.33
C SER A 161 -18.50 -4.77 24.11
N HIS A 162 -18.25 -3.62 24.74
CA HIS A 162 -19.27 -2.89 25.50
C HIS A 162 -20.42 -2.38 24.61
N LEU A 163 -20.14 -2.05 23.34
CA LEU A 163 -21.18 -1.68 22.36
C LEU A 163 -22.06 -2.88 21.99
N VAL A 164 -21.46 -4.04 21.77
CA VAL A 164 -22.19 -5.28 21.44
C VAL A 164 -23.05 -5.76 22.61
N GLU A 165 -22.57 -5.61 23.85
CA GLU A 165 -23.32 -5.95 25.06
C GLU A 165 -24.65 -5.18 25.20
N GLN A 166 -24.78 -4.01 24.58
CA GLN A 166 -26.05 -3.25 24.58
C GLN A 166 -27.15 -3.93 23.74
N ILE A 167 -26.79 -4.88 22.87
CA ILE A 167 -27.71 -5.61 22.01
C ILE A 167 -27.59 -7.12 22.29
N PRO A 168 -28.38 -7.65 23.23
CA PRO A 168 -28.29 -9.06 23.65
C PRO A 168 -28.43 -10.06 22.49
N GLN A 169 -29.28 -9.76 21.51
CA GLN A 169 -29.46 -10.60 20.31
C GLN A 169 -28.15 -10.80 19.53
N LEU A 170 -27.29 -9.78 19.52
CA LEU A 170 -26.01 -9.85 18.80
C LEU A 170 -24.97 -10.65 19.59
N VAL A 171 -24.99 -10.57 20.92
CA VAL A 171 -24.14 -11.39 21.80
C VAL A 171 -24.43 -12.88 21.58
N ASP A 172 -25.70 -13.25 21.50
CA ASP A 172 -26.14 -14.63 21.24
C ASP A 172 -25.76 -15.08 19.83
N THR A 173 -25.97 -14.23 18.81
CA THR A 173 -25.64 -14.54 17.40
C THR A 173 -24.13 -14.73 17.19
N LEU A 174 -23.31 -13.95 17.88
CA LEU A 174 -21.86 -14.04 17.82
C LEU A 174 -21.28 -15.13 18.73
N ASN A 175 -22.13 -15.83 19.51
CA ASN A 175 -21.74 -16.83 20.49
C ASN A 175 -20.62 -16.34 21.44
N LEU A 176 -20.61 -15.04 21.81
CA LEU A 176 -19.50 -14.47 22.60
C LEU A 176 -19.37 -15.07 24.00
N ASN A 177 -20.46 -15.63 24.54
CA ASN A 177 -20.51 -16.27 25.86
C ASN A 177 -20.15 -17.77 25.83
N GLU A 178 -20.14 -18.41 24.67
CA GLU A 178 -19.89 -19.85 24.52
C GLU A 178 -18.47 -20.07 23.98
N GLU A 179 -17.53 -20.40 24.88
CA GLU A 179 -16.16 -20.72 24.48
C GLU A 179 -16.12 -21.98 23.61
N GLY A 180 -15.53 -21.85 22.41
CA GLY A 180 -15.29 -22.97 21.50
C GLY A 180 -16.37 -23.21 20.45
N LYS A 181 -17.45 -22.42 20.43
CA LYS A 181 -18.44 -22.47 19.34
C LYS A 181 -18.08 -21.46 18.24
N PRO A 182 -18.01 -21.88 16.96
CA PRO A 182 -17.76 -20.95 15.87
C PRO A 182 -18.95 -20.00 15.71
N SER A 183 -18.67 -18.72 15.49
CA SER A 183 -19.71 -17.75 15.09
C SER A 183 -19.88 -17.81 13.57
N GLU A 184 -21.09 -17.51 13.08
CA GLU A 184 -21.36 -17.43 11.63
C GLU A 184 -20.88 -16.11 11.01
N TYR A 185 -20.50 -15.16 11.86
CA TYR A 185 -20.07 -13.82 11.50
C TYR A 185 -18.67 -13.51 12.01
N SER A 186 -17.97 -12.70 11.23
CA SER A 186 -16.70 -12.04 11.50
C SER A 186 -16.92 -10.57 11.78
N LEU A 187 -15.96 -9.95 12.48
CA LEU A 187 -16.09 -8.60 13.02
C LEU A 187 -15.10 -7.64 12.38
N LEU A 188 -15.59 -6.50 11.95
CA LEU A 188 -14.79 -5.32 11.66
C LEU A 188 -14.81 -4.44 12.91
N ILE A 189 -13.68 -4.25 13.57
CA ILE A 189 -13.63 -3.55 14.85
C ILE A 189 -12.86 -2.25 14.68
N PRO A 190 -13.49 -1.09 14.86
CA PRO A 190 -12.77 0.18 14.87
C PRO A 190 -11.90 0.30 16.11
N SER A 191 -10.79 1.03 15.99
CA SER A 191 -9.93 1.33 17.14
C SER A 191 -10.70 2.15 18.20
N PRO A 192 -10.47 1.90 19.51
CA PRO A 192 -11.17 2.64 20.58
C PRO A 192 -10.95 4.15 20.52
N ASP A 193 -9.75 4.60 20.11
CA ASP A 193 -9.45 6.02 19.91
C ASP A 193 -10.35 6.63 18.83
N SER A 194 -10.59 5.89 17.73
CA SER A 194 -11.45 6.38 16.65
C SER A 194 -12.94 6.39 17.01
N LEU A 195 -13.38 5.44 17.84
CA LEU A 195 -14.73 5.44 18.42
C LEU A 195 -14.93 6.66 19.32
N LYS A 196 -13.93 6.99 20.15
CA LYS A 196 -13.93 8.19 20.98
C LYS A 196 -13.99 9.47 20.15
N ASP A 197 -13.14 9.59 19.13
CA ASP A 197 -13.10 10.77 18.26
C ASP A 197 -14.39 10.97 17.47
N SER A 198 -15.08 9.87 17.13
CA SER A 198 -16.38 9.90 16.47
C SER A 198 -17.56 9.99 17.44
N ASN A 199 -17.31 10.05 18.75
CA ASN A 199 -18.32 10.05 19.81
C ASN A 199 -19.35 8.90 19.71
N ILE A 200 -18.89 7.72 19.28
CA ILE A 200 -19.73 6.51 19.17
C ILE A 200 -19.62 5.76 20.49
N SER A 201 -20.66 5.85 21.30
CA SER A 201 -20.77 5.16 22.60
C SER A 201 -22.07 4.34 22.65
N ALA A 202 -22.34 3.69 23.79
CA ALA A 202 -23.56 2.93 24.02
C ALA A 202 -24.85 3.74 23.78
N SER A 203 -24.82 5.07 23.92
CA SER A 203 -25.97 5.95 23.68
C SER A 203 -26.10 6.45 22.24
N TYR A 204 -25.41 5.84 21.28
CA TYR A 204 -25.45 6.26 19.89
C TYR A 204 -26.81 5.92 19.24
N ASN A 205 -27.46 6.91 18.62
CA ASN A 205 -28.84 6.79 18.12
C ASN A 205 -29.02 5.71 17.02
N ARG A 206 -27.96 5.41 16.25
CA ARG A 206 -27.97 4.42 15.17
C ARG A 206 -27.05 3.23 15.48
N LEU A 207 -26.97 2.83 16.75
CA LEU A 207 -26.05 1.78 17.19
C LEU A 207 -26.31 0.44 16.50
N SER A 208 -27.57 0.07 16.27
CA SER A 208 -27.91 -1.19 15.58
C SER A 208 -27.37 -1.21 14.14
N GLU A 209 -27.65 -0.18 13.35
CA GLU A 209 -27.19 -0.05 11.97
C GLU A 209 -25.66 0.06 11.90
N PHE A 210 -25.06 0.76 12.86
CA PHE A 210 -23.61 0.81 13.02
C PHE A 210 -23.05 -0.60 13.24
N LEU A 211 -23.59 -1.38 14.17
CA LEU A 211 -23.10 -2.73 14.44
C LEU A 211 -23.30 -3.65 13.23
N GLU A 212 -24.43 -3.59 12.54
CA GLU A 212 -24.69 -4.37 11.32
C GLU A 212 -23.65 -4.13 10.21
N LEU A 213 -23.16 -2.89 10.07
CA LEU A 213 -22.07 -2.56 9.13
C LEU A 213 -20.72 -3.16 9.51
N HIS A 214 -20.55 -3.54 10.77
CA HIS A 214 -19.32 -4.13 11.29
C HIS A 214 -19.39 -5.66 11.38
N LEU A 215 -20.48 -6.27 10.92
CA LEU A 215 -20.65 -7.72 10.81
C LEU A 215 -20.43 -8.17 9.37
N VAL A 216 -19.55 -9.13 9.17
CA VAL A 216 -19.26 -9.75 7.86
C VAL A 216 -19.61 -11.23 7.95
N PRO A 217 -20.44 -11.78 7.05
CA PRO A 217 -20.72 -13.21 7.04
C PRO A 217 -19.46 -14.00 6.69
N ASN A 218 -19.24 -15.16 7.32
CA ASN A 218 -18.02 -15.95 7.12
C ASN A 218 -17.82 -16.42 5.67
N THR A 219 -18.88 -16.46 4.86
CA THR A 219 -18.81 -16.77 3.41
C THR A 219 -17.94 -15.80 2.63
N ASP A 220 -17.88 -14.54 3.07
CA ASP A 220 -17.18 -13.47 2.35
C ASP A 220 -15.79 -13.19 2.95
N VAL A 221 -15.49 -13.75 4.12
CA VAL A 221 -14.24 -13.50 4.87
C VAL A 221 -13.01 -14.00 4.13
N ASP A 222 -13.11 -15.13 3.43
CA ASP A 222 -12.01 -15.68 2.65
C ASP A 222 -11.57 -14.70 1.55
N THR A 223 -12.51 -13.97 0.94
CA THR A 223 -12.18 -12.95 -0.07
C THR A 223 -11.43 -11.76 0.54
N LEU A 224 -11.82 -11.37 1.76
CA LEU A 224 -11.17 -10.29 2.51
C LEU A 224 -9.76 -10.71 2.98
N LEU A 225 -9.62 -11.93 3.49
CA LEU A 225 -8.31 -12.49 3.87
C LEU A 225 -7.39 -12.61 2.67
N GLN A 226 -7.90 -13.04 1.51
CA GLN A 226 -7.13 -13.06 0.27
C GLN A 226 -6.68 -11.66 -0.11
N CYS A 227 -7.52 -10.62 0.01
CA CYS A 227 -7.10 -9.25 -0.23
C CYS A 227 -5.97 -8.80 0.72
N VAL A 228 -6.11 -9.06 2.02
CA VAL A 228 -5.13 -8.65 3.04
C VAL A 228 -3.79 -9.40 2.86
N ASN A 229 -3.86 -10.70 2.59
CA ASN A 229 -2.71 -11.59 2.48
C ASN A 229 -2.10 -11.65 1.06
N SER A 230 -2.82 -11.20 0.03
CA SER A 230 -2.32 -11.22 -1.34
C SER A 230 -1.07 -10.34 -1.51
N VAL A 231 -0.07 -10.91 -2.19
CA VAL A 231 1.14 -10.20 -2.61
C VAL A 231 0.91 -9.54 -3.99
N HIS A 232 -0.08 -10.04 -4.74
CA HIS A 232 -0.38 -9.58 -6.10
C HIS A 232 -1.62 -8.68 -6.12
N HIS A 233 -1.49 -7.62 -6.90
CA HIS A 233 -2.57 -6.68 -7.16
C HIS A 233 -3.43 -7.24 -8.30
N ASP A 234 -4.63 -7.71 -8.01
CA ASP A 234 -5.61 -7.94 -9.06
C ASP A 234 -6.14 -6.58 -9.53
N SER A 235 -5.64 -6.13 -10.69
CA SER A 235 -6.10 -4.91 -11.35
C SER A 235 -7.49 -5.03 -11.96
N ASN A 236 -8.04 -6.25 -12.06
CA ASN A 236 -9.27 -6.51 -12.83
C ASN A 236 -10.39 -7.21 -12.06
N GLY A 237 -10.21 -7.53 -10.77
CA GLY A 237 -11.22 -8.21 -9.95
C GLY A 237 -11.10 -7.72 -8.52
N SER A 238 -11.80 -6.64 -8.20
CA SER A 238 -11.73 -6.09 -6.86
C SER A 238 -12.36 -7.04 -5.86
N PHE A 239 -11.65 -7.38 -4.78
CA PHE A 239 -12.20 -8.14 -3.66
C PHE A 239 -13.39 -7.38 -3.08
N ILE A 240 -14.60 -7.79 -3.44
CA ILE A 240 -15.85 -7.21 -2.95
C ILE A 240 -16.42 -8.18 -1.92
N PHE A 241 -16.75 -7.65 -0.76
CA PHE A 241 -17.44 -8.39 0.28
C PHE A 241 -18.63 -7.59 0.79
N HIS A 242 -19.59 -8.31 1.36
CA HIS A 242 -20.82 -7.76 1.88
C HIS A 242 -20.76 -7.77 3.41
N THR A 243 -21.38 -6.78 4.02
CA THR A 243 -21.67 -6.79 5.47
C THR A 243 -23.11 -7.23 5.67
N ASN A 244 -23.52 -7.44 6.93
CA ASN A 244 -24.91 -7.80 7.23
C ASN A 244 -25.91 -6.68 6.87
N HIS A 245 -25.42 -5.44 6.72
CA HIS A 245 -26.22 -4.31 6.28
C HIS A 245 -26.52 -4.38 4.77
N THR A 246 -27.78 -4.13 4.38
CA THR A 246 -28.28 -4.27 2.99
C THR A 246 -27.51 -3.46 1.93
N TYR A 247 -26.91 -2.34 2.32
CA TYR A 247 -26.12 -1.48 1.42
C TYR A 247 -24.61 -1.55 1.67
N GLY A 248 -24.15 -2.35 2.62
CA GLY A 248 -22.75 -2.36 3.05
C GLY A 248 -21.85 -3.22 2.17
N ASN A 249 -21.69 -2.81 0.92
CA ASN A 249 -20.81 -3.45 -0.06
C ASN A 249 -19.47 -2.73 -0.10
N PHE A 250 -18.41 -3.43 0.29
CA PHE A 250 -17.08 -2.83 0.39
C PHE A 250 -16.11 -3.50 -0.57
N ARG A 251 -15.23 -2.68 -1.12
CA ARG A 251 -14.15 -3.04 -2.00
C ARG A 251 -12.84 -2.98 -1.22
N CYS A 252 -12.12 -4.09 -1.16
CA CYS A 252 -10.80 -4.14 -0.57
C CYS A 252 -9.72 -3.84 -1.63
N ILE A 253 -8.86 -2.86 -1.32
CA ILE A 253 -7.81 -2.36 -2.21
C ILE A 253 -6.50 -2.31 -1.43
N LYS A 254 -5.43 -2.86 -2.01
CA LYS A 254 -4.08 -2.85 -1.40
C LYS A 254 -3.17 -1.87 -2.13
N ASN A 255 -2.57 -0.95 -1.38
CA ASN A 255 -1.63 0.02 -1.92
C ASN A 255 -0.26 -0.64 -2.17
N LYS A 256 0.25 -0.54 -3.40
CA LYS A 256 1.54 -1.13 -3.82
C LYS A 256 2.75 -0.50 -3.13
N ALA A 257 2.68 0.80 -2.82
CA ALA A 257 3.83 1.54 -2.29
C ALA A 257 4.02 1.32 -0.79
N THR A 258 2.93 1.27 -0.03
CA THR A 258 2.96 1.14 1.43
C THR A 258 2.66 -0.28 1.91
N GLY A 259 2.06 -1.12 1.06
CA GLY A 259 1.57 -2.46 1.45
C GLY A 259 0.30 -2.43 2.31
N GLU A 260 -0.27 -1.24 2.54
CA GLU A 260 -1.45 -1.05 3.37
C GLU A 260 -2.72 -1.45 2.63
N THR A 261 -3.67 -2.01 3.37
CA THR A 261 -4.96 -2.45 2.83
C THR A 261 -6.06 -1.49 3.27
N PHE A 262 -6.87 -1.05 2.31
CA PHE A 262 -7.97 -0.12 2.49
C PHE A 262 -9.29 -0.73 2.06
N LEU A 263 -10.35 -0.39 2.78
CA LEU A 263 -11.73 -0.68 2.50
C LEU A 263 -12.38 0.56 1.91
N HIS A 264 -12.98 0.41 0.74
CA HIS A 264 -13.66 1.47 0.01
C HIS A 264 -15.11 1.10 -0.13
N LEU A 265 -16.02 2.05 0.08
CA LEU A 265 -17.43 1.80 -0.21
C LEU A 265 -17.64 1.62 -1.73
N ASN A 266 -18.23 0.49 -2.14
CA ASN A 266 -18.50 0.19 -3.54
C ASN A 266 -19.82 0.84 -3.97
N ARG A 267 -19.82 2.16 -4.15
CA ARG A 267 -20.98 2.93 -4.62
C ARG A 267 -20.65 3.65 -5.92
N GLU A 268 -21.42 3.39 -6.97
CA GLU A 268 -21.35 4.13 -8.24
C GLU A 268 -22.06 5.50 -8.13
N VAL A 269 -21.70 6.33 -7.14
CA VAL A 269 -22.23 7.71 -7.10
C VAL A 269 -21.25 8.62 -7.83
N SER A 270 -21.51 8.79 -9.12
CA SER A 270 -21.11 9.93 -9.96
C SER A 270 -19.70 10.49 -9.72
N GLY A 271 -18.69 9.83 -10.30
CA GLY A 271 -17.46 10.47 -10.81
C GLY A 271 -16.49 11.13 -9.82
N PHE A 272 -16.83 11.23 -8.53
CA PHE A 272 -15.95 11.75 -7.48
C PHE A 272 -15.70 10.66 -6.45
N GLU A 273 -14.53 10.02 -6.51
CA GLU A 273 -14.01 9.23 -5.40
C GLU A 273 -13.80 10.17 -4.21
N SER A 274 -14.78 10.26 -3.31
CA SER A 274 -14.55 10.95 -2.05
C SER A 274 -13.59 10.13 -1.19
N SER A 275 -12.44 10.73 -0.87
CA SER A 275 -11.42 10.17 0.01
C SER A 275 -11.94 9.86 1.42
N ASP A 276 -13.09 10.42 1.80
CA ASP A 276 -13.69 10.25 3.13
C ASP A 276 -14.32 8.87 3.35
N HIS A 277 -14.56 8.08 2.30
CA HIS A 277 -15.14 6.73 2.39
C HIS A 277 -14.09 5.62 2.29
N LYS A 278 -12.87 5.89 2.81
CA LYS A 278 -11.73 4.97 2.79
C LYS A 278 -11.29 4.67 4.21
N VAL A 279 -11.21 3.38 4.57
CA VAL A 279 -10.78 2.93 5.90
C VAL A 279 -9.63 1.95 5.79
N LYS A 280 -8.59 2.15 6.59
CA LYS A 280 -7.43 1.27 6.62
C LYS A 280 -7.67 0.09 7.56
N ILE A 281 -7.31 -1.12 7.11
CA ILE A 281 -7.18 -2.29 7.98
C ILE A 281 -5.79 -2.24 8.63
N VAL A 282 -5.77 -2.15 9.95
CA VAL A 282 -4.54 -2.06 10.75
C VAL A 282 -3.97 -3.45 11.04
N SER A 283 -4.85 -4.38 11.43
CA SER A 283 -4.47 -5.75 11.81
C SER A 283 -5.65 -6.68 11.62
N HIS A 284 -5.39 -7.98 11.56
CA HIS A 284 -6.43 -9.00 11.54
C HIS A 284 -6.03 -10.20 12.41
N GLY A 285 -6.99 -11.04 12.78
CA GLY A 285 -6.75 -12.31 13.44
C GLY A 285 -7.98 -13.20 13.36
N CYS A 286 -7.79 -14.49 13.11
CA CYS A 286 -8.88 -15.46 12.99
C CYS A 286 -8.87 -16.42 14.18
N THR A 287 -10.06 -16.87 14.55
CA THR A 287 -10.28 -17.81 15.66
C THR A 287 -9.56 -19.15 15.43
N ASN A 288 -9.61 -19.63 14.19
CA ASN A 288 -8.85 -20.77 13.71
C ASN A 288 -8.18 -20.41 12.37
N VAL A 289 -6.86 -20.54 12.30
CA VAL A 289 -6.05 -20.19 11.12
C VAL A 289 -6.14 -21.28 10.03
N MET A 290 -6.53 -22.50 10.40
CA MET A 290 -6.44 -23.69 9.54
C MET A 290 -7.77 -24.03 8.86
N THR A 291 -8.90 -23.60 9.42
CA THR A 291 -10.24 -23.88 8.86
C THR A 291 -10.74 -22.73 7.99
N PRO A 292 -11.15 -22.99 6.73
CA PRO A 292 -11.86 -21.99 5.93
C PRO A 292 -13.20 -21.64 6.59
N ASN A 293 -13.70 -20.41 6.36
CA ASN A 293 -14.92 -19.87 6.98
C ASN A 293 -14.86 -19.74 8.52
N SER A 294 -13.66 -19.60 9.09
CA SER A 294 -13.55 -19.28 10.52
C SER A 294 -13.90 -17.82 10.79
N SER A 295 -14.36 -17.55 12.01
CA SER A 295 -14.64 -16.20 12.45
C SER A 295 -13.34 -15.43 12.60
N CYS A 296 -13.28 -14.24 12.02
CA CYS A 296 -12.11 -13.36 12.07
C CYS A 296 -12.48 -11.98 12.61
N VAL A 297 -11.48 -11.32 13.19
CA VAL A 297 -11.54 -9.94 13.65
C VAL A 297 -10.57 -9.11 12.82
N PHE A 298 -11.07 -8.04 12.22
CA PHE A 298 -10.27 -7.06 11.48
C PHE A 298 -10.30 -5.74 12.24
N LEU A 299 -9.13 -5.29 12.69
CA LEU A 299 -8.96 -4.01 13.34
C LEU A 299 -8.90 -2.90 12.29
N LEU A 300 -9.81 -1.94 12.38
CA LEU A 300 -9.91 -0.77 11.51
C LEU A 300 -9.35 0.47 12.19
N ASP A 301 -8.72 1.33 11.40
CA ASP A 301 -8.24 2.63 11.87
C ASP A 301 -9.39 3.61 12.15
N LYS A 302 -10.51 3.48 11.41
CA LYS A 302 -11.69 4.34 11.53
C LYS A 302 -12.99 3.53 11.51
N PRO A 303 -14.06 4.00 12.18
CA PRO A 303 -15.37 3.36 12.12
C PRO A 303 -16.01 3.49 10.74
N LEU A 304 -16.77 2.46 10.34
CA LEU A 304 -17.69 2.53 9.20
C LEU A 304 -18.94 3.29 9.64
N LYS A 305 -19.16 4.47 9.08
CA LYS A 305 -20.21 5.38 9.52
C LYS A 305 -21.51 5.14 8.74
N PRO A 306 -22.67 4.91 9.41
CA PRO A 306 -23.97 4.81 8.72
C PRO A 306 -24.31 6.04 7.87
N GLU A 307 -23.76 7.21 8.23
CA GLU A 307 -23.92 8.46 7.50
C GLU A 307 -23.41 8.40 6.05
N TRP A 308 -22.57 7.43 5.71
CA TRP A 308 -22.13 7.21 4.32
C TRP A 308 -23.26 6.75 3.39
N PHE A 309 -24.33 6.20 3.95
CA PHE A 309 -25.48 5.73 3.21
C PHE A 309 -26.58 6.78 3.11
N ASP A 310 -26.61 7.74 4.04
CA ASP A 310 -27.58 8.82 4.04
C ASP A 310 -27.49 9.62 2.74
N ALA A 311 -28.65 9.98 2.18
CA ALA A 311 -28.69 10.96 1.10
C ALA A 311 -28.02 12.25 1.58
N PRO A 312 -27.18 12.90 0.76
CA PRO A 312 -26.49 14.12 1.17
C PRO A 312 -27.54 15.18 1.54
N LYS A 313 -27.76 15.40 2.84
CA LYS A 313 -28.78 16.31 3.37
C LYS A 313 -28.55 17.76 2.93
N ASN A 314 -27.38 18.07 2.37
CA ASN A 314 -26.90 19.43 2.10
C ASN A 314 -26.46 19.69 0.64
N PHE A 315 -26.84 18.88 -0.36
CA PHE A 315 -26.47 19.16 -1.76
C PHE A 315 -27.09 20.45 -2.33
N LEU A 316 -28.02 21.07 -1.58
CA LEU A 316 -28.62 22.37 -1.90
C LEU A 316 -28.17 23.53 -1.01
N HIS A 317 -27.25 23.31 -0.06
CA HIS A 317 -26.45 24.39 0.50
C HIS A 317 -25.13 24.44 -0.25
N ILE A 318 -25.20 24.85 -1.52
CA ILE A 318 -24.05 25.54 -2.11
C ILE A 318 -23.73 26.64 -1.11
N HIS A 319 -22.52 26.65 -0.57
CA HIS A 319 -21.92 27.82 0.04
C HIS A 319 -21.81 28.90 -1.05
N ILE A 320 -22.95 29.43 -1.46
CA ILE A 320 -23.14 30.78 -1.98
C ILE A 320 -22.81 31.65 -0.76
N GLY A 321 -21.54 31.66 -0.39
CA GLY A 321 -21.00 32.59 0.57
C GLY A 321 -21.11 33.99 -0.01
N TRP A 322 -20.53 34.95 0.72
CA TRP A 322 -20.40 36.34 0.25
C TRP A 322 -19.88 36.48 -1.19
N ILE A 323 -19.15 35.48 -1.69
CA ILE A 323 -18.66 35.36 -3.07
C ILE A 323 -19.81 35.47 -4.10
N SER A 324 -20.98 34.88 -3.87
CA SER A 324 -22.11 34.99 -4.81
C SER A 324 -22.74 36.39 -4.79
N VAL A 325 -22.72 37.08 -3.65
CA VAL A 325 -23.18 38.46 -3.54
C VAL A 325 -22.22 39.37 -4.32
N CYS A 326 -20.91 39.14 -4.21
CA CYS A 326 -19.90 39.84 -5.00
C CYS A 326 -20.05 39.61 -6.51
N ILE A 327 -20.29 38.36 -6.94
CA ILE A 327 -20.53 38.04 -8.36
C ILE A 327 -21.81 38.73 -8.85
N GLY A 328 -22.87 38.73 -8.04
CA GLY A 328 -24.12 39.43 -8.36
C GLY A 328 -23.93 40.94 -8.52
N ILE A 329 -23.13 41.58 -7.65
CA ILE A 329 -22.81 43.01 -7.74
C ILE A 329 -22.00 43.31 -9.00
N ILE A 330 -20.99 42.50 -9.33
CA ILE A 330 -20.16 42.70 -10.53
C ILE A 330 -21.03 42.61 -11.79
N ILE A 331 -21.88 41.58 -11.90
CA ILE A 331 -22.80 41.41 -13.03
C ILE A 331 -23.80 42.58 -13.09
N GLY A 332 -24.33 43.02 -11.94
CA GLY A 332 -25.26 44.14 -11.84
C GLY A 332 -24.65 45.47 -12.31
N VAL A 333 -23.40 45.77 -11.94
CA VAL A 333 -22.69 46.99 -12.37
C VAL A 333 -22.41 46.96 -13.87
N ILE A 334 -22.02 45.80 -14.42
CA ILE A 334 -21.78 45.65 -15.86
C ILE A 334 -23.08 45.87 -16.65
N LEU A 335 -24.19 45.26 -16.21
CA LEU A 335 -25.50 45.44 -16.86
C LEU A 335 -25.98 46.89 -16.76
N PHE A 336 -25.83 47.52 -15.59
CA PHE A 336 -26.23 48.92 -15.40
C PHE A 336 -25.40 49.89 -16.26
N GLY A 337 -24.09 49.66 -16.35
CA GLY A 337 -23.22 50.42 -17.25
C GLY A 337 -23.59 50.26 -18.72
N PHE A 338 -23.96 49.04 -19.14
CA PHE A 338 -24.43 48.78 -20.49
C PHE A 338 -25.76 49.49 -20.81
N VAL A 339 -26.69 49.52 -19.87
CA VAL A 339 -27.98 50.23 -20.04
C VAL A 339 -27.78 51.75 -20.09
N MET A 340 -26.91 52.30 -19.23
CA MET A 340 -26.66 53.74 -19.22
C MET A 340 -25.92 54.22 -20.47
N THR A 341 -24.95 53.45 -20.96
CA THR A 341 -24.23 53.78 -22.20
C THR A 341 -25.14 53.68 -23.42
N THR A 342 -26.03 52.69 -23.49
CA THR A 342 -27.02 52.60 -24.58
C THR A 342 -28.02 53.75 -24.54
N LEU A 343 -28.50 54.17 -23.36
CA LEU A 343 -29.38 55.35 -23.23
C LEU A 343 -28.69 56.65 -23.69
N ILE A 344 -27.42 56.87 -23.32
CA ILE A 344 -26.68 58.07 -23.71
C ILE A 344 -26.43 58.10 -25.23
N VAL A 345 -26.13 56.96 -25.85
CA VAL A 345 -25.95 56.88 -27.32
C VAL A 345 -27.28 57.08 -28.06
N CYS A 346 -28.38 56.52 -27.55
CA CYS A 346 -29.71 56.70 -28.14
C CYS A 346 -30.23 58.14 -28.00
N LEU A 347 -29.88 58.86 -26.93
CA LEU A 347 -30.25 60.27 -26.73
C LEU A 347 -29.28 61.25 -27.41
N GLY A 348 -28.00 60.90 -27.55
CA GLY A 348 -26.96 61.72 -28.19
C GLY A 348 -26.99 61.71 -29.73
N SER A 349 -27.66 60.74 -30.33
CA SER A 349 -27.89 60.65 -31.79
C SER A 349 -28.94 61.66 -32.31
N GLY A 350 -29.65 62.35 -31.41
CA GLY A 350 -30.77 63.22 -31.76
C GLY A 350 -30.43 64.61 -32.34
N ASN A 351 -29.16 65.02 -32.43
CA ASN A 351 -28.82 66.35 -32.94
C ASN A 351 -27.52 66.38 -33.76
N SER A 352 -27.63 66.07 -35.05
CA SER A 352 -26.65 66.46 -36.06
C SER A 352 -27.33 66.60 -37.42
N ARG A 353 -28.13 67.66 -37.59
CA ARG A 353 -28.45 68.25 -38.89
C ARG A 353 -27.83 69.65 -38.96
N LYS A 354 -26.79 69.82 -39.77
CA LYS A 354 -26.70 70.88 -40.79
C LYS A 354 -25.42 70.73 -41.63
N LYS A 355 -25.63 70.73 -42.95
CA LYS A 355 -24.66 70.79 -44.06
C LYS A 355 -24.19 72.24 -44.28
N SER A 356 -22.96 72.43 -44.74
CA SER A 356 -22.63 73.17 -45.99
C SER A 356 -21.10 73.28 -46.22
N GLU A 357 -20.64 72.75 -47.35
CA GLU A 357 -19.42 73.16 -48.11
C GLU A 357 -19.70 74.49 -48.88
N PRO A 358 -18.87 75.03 -49.81
CA PRO A 358 -17.40 75.16 -49.95
C PRO A 358 -16.88 76.61 -50.31
N PHE A 359 -15.57 76.82 -50.18
CA PHE A 359 -14.59 77.60 -51.01
C PHE A 359 -14.71 79.10 -51.46
N MET A 360 -13.55 79.79 -51.32
CA MET A 360 -12.92 80.93 -52.09
C MET A 360 -13.38 82.38 -51.86
N PHE A 361 -12.57 83.30 -51.30
CA PHE A 361 -11.30 83.99 -51.70
C PHE A 361 -11.52 85.31 -52.45
N ALA A 362 -10.98 86.44 -51.93
CA ALA A 362 -10.26 87.49 -52.68
C ALA A 362 -9.86 88.74 -51.83
N ASN A 363 -8.53 89.01 -51.82
CA ASN A 363 -7.83 90.30 -51.96
C ASN A 363 -7.41 91.15 -50.72
N GLU A 364 -6.26 90.78 -50.12
CA GLU A 364 -4.93 91.48 -50.01
C GLU A 364 -4.76 93.03 -50.12
N PRO A 365 -3.57 93.63 -49.78
CA PRO A 365 -2.44 93.18 -48.93
C PRO A 365 -1.77 94.27 -48.02
N LEU A 366 -0.94 93.86 -47.04
CA LEU A 366 0.46 94.32 -46.87
C LEU A 366 1.19 93.69 -45.65
N SER A 367 2.15 92.83 -45.99
CA SER A 367 3.47 92.59 -45.36
C SER A 367 3.75 91.17 -44.82
N PRO A 368 4.97 90.65 -45.03
CA PRO A 368 5.22 89.26 -45.37
C PRO A 368 6.04 88.49 -44.31
N ASN A 369 5.89 87.16 -44.26
CA ASN A 369 6.98 86.19 -44.05
C ASN A 369 6.43 84.76 -44.16
N GLU A 370 6.57 84.20 -45.37
CA GLU A 370 6.46 82.77 -45.74
C GLU A 370 7.88 82.26 -46.12
N PRO A 371 8.15 80.95 -46.38
CA PRO A 371 7.24 79.85 -46.74
C PRO A 371 7.31 78.63 -45.78
N SER A 372 6.21 77.95 -45.47
CA SER A 372 5.38 77.04 -46.29
C SER A 372 5.93 75.61 -46.43
N PHE A 373 5.24 74.71 -45.71
CA PHE A 373 4.77 73.36 -46.04
C PHE A 373 5.63 72.38 -46.87
N MET A 374 5.63 71.13 -46.40
CA MET A 374 5.38 70.00 -47.31
C MET A 374 4.66 68.84 -46.60
N ARG A 375 3.53 68.43 -47.17
CA ARG A 375 2.79 67.20 -46.89
C ARG A 375 2.99 66.33 -48.12
N VAL A 376 3.55 65.13 -47.98
CA VAL A 376 3.60 64.13 -49.06
C VAL A 376 3.26 62.75 -48.51
N THR A 377 2.32 62.14 -49.22
CA THR A 377 1.80 60.79 -49.16
C THR A 377 2.68 59.81 -49.96
N SER A 378 2.33 58.52 -49.84
CA SER A 378 2.59 57.38 -50.74
C SER A 378 4.00 56.81 -50.80
N ASP A 379 4.10 55.54 -50.38
CA ASP A 379 4.38 54.37 -51.24
C ASP A 379 5.25 54.64 -52.48
N GLU A 380 6.39 53.97 -52.56
CA GLU A 380 6.70 52.92 -53.55
C GLU A 380 8.17 52.47 -53.41
N ASP A 381 8.38 51.21 -53.77
CA ASP A 381 9.61 50.41 -53.76
C ASP A 381 10.81 51.09 -54.44
N PHE A 382 12.05 50.69 -54.10
CA PHE A 382 13.08 50.31 -55.09
C PHE A 382 14.35 49.71 -54.44
N LEU A 383 14.86 48.72 -55.16
CA LEU A 383 15.95 47.77 -54.94
C LEU A 383 17.38 48.34 -54.73
N GLU A 384 18.13 47.65 -53.87
CA GLU A 384 19.43 46.96 -54.11
C GLU A 384 20.69 47.71 -54.63
N ASP A 385 21.77 47.60 -53.81
CA ASP A 385 23.04 46.89 -54.12
C ASP A 385 24.38 47.67 -54.05
N HIS A 386 25.37 46.91 -53.57
CA HIS A 386 26.81 46.91 -53.76
C HIS A 386 27.72 47.41 -52.62
N GLY A 387 28.45 46.43 -52.06
CA GLY A 387 29.55 46.59 -51.12
C GLY A 387 30.93 46.82 -51.77
N TYR A 388 31.92 46.11 -51.23
CA TYR A 388 33.40 46.24 -51.31
C TYR A 388 33.99 47.08 -50.15
N GLU A 389 34.65 46.48 -49.14
CA GLU A 389 35.97 45.78 -49.08
C GLU A 389 37.03 46.75 -48.48
N THR A 390 37.55 46.48 -47.26
CA THR A 390 38.91 45.94 -46.91
C THR A 390 40.03 47.00 -47.09
N ASP A 391 41.05 47.23 -46.25
CA ASP A 391 41.70 46.59 -45.10
C ASP A 391 42.45 47.70 -44.33
N ASP A 392 42.74 47.51 -43.04
CA ASP A 392 44.07 47.81 -42.48
C ASP A 392 44.15 47.35 -41.02
N ASP A 393 44.92 46.27 -40.84
CA ASP A 393 45.43 45.76 -39.58
C ASP A 393 46.48 46.71 -38.99
N MET A 394 46.59 46.84 -37.65
CA MET A 394 47.87 46.61 -36.94
C MET A 394 47.82 46.79 -35.40
N MET A 395 48.29 45.73 -34.72
CA MET A 395 48.93 45.61 -33.38
C MET A 395 48.01 45.65 -32.15
N GLY A 396 47.89 44.63 -31.27
CA GLY A 396 48.60 43.37 -30.93
C GLY A 396 48.18 43.05 -29.47
N ASN A 397 48.25 41.86 -28.86
CA ASN A 397 48.91 40.60 -29.17
C ASN A 397 48.29 39.46 -28.32
N GLU A 398 48.11 38.29 -28.95
CA GLU A 398 48.38 36.92 -28.45
C GLU A 398 47.68 36.38 -27.17
N ARG A 399 46.55 35.68 -27.37
CA ARG A 399 46.39 34.19 -27.25
C ARG A 399 44.90 33.79 -27.32
N ASP A 400 44.49 33.35 -28.50
CA ASP A 400 43.22 32.69 -28.86
C ASP A 400 43.00 31.30 -28.20
N PRO A 401 41.83 30.64 -28.37
CA PRO A 401 40.45 31.14 -28.58
C PRO A 401 39.43 30.47 -27.60
N ILE A 402 38.36 31.13 -27.15
CA ILE A 402 37.02 31.26 -27.76
C ILE A 402 36.39 29.93 -28.23
N LEU A 403 35.27 29.57 -27.58
CA LEU A 403 34.30 28.48 -27.84
C LEU A 403 33.75 28.57 -29.30
N ALA A 404 33.27 27.54 -30.02
CA ALA A 404 32.53 26.32 -29.68
C ALA A 404 32.56 25.34 -30.88
N ARG A 405 32.33 24.02 -30.66
CA ARG A 405 31.97 23.09 -31.73
C ARG A 405 30.92 22.07 -31.26
N GLY A 406 29.84 21.95 -32.02
CA GLY A 406 28.60 21.27 -31.65
C GLY A 406 28.51 19.76 -31.98
N LYS A 407 27.41 19.19 -31.45
CA LYS A 407 26.56 18.07 -31.91
C LYS A 407 27.17 16.94 -32.75
N GLY A 408 26.97 15.69 -32.31
CA GLY A 408 26.76 14.56 -33.24
C GLY A 408 27.15 13.15 -32.78
N LYS A 409 26.14 12.36 -32.38
CA LYS A 409 25.95 10.89 -32.42
C LYS A 409 27.10 9.97 -32.94
N ARG A 410 27.26 8.79 -32.30
CA ARG A 410 27.22 7.47 -32.98
C ARG A 410 27.16 6.24 -32.04
N LYS A 411 26.23 5.33 -32.37
CA LYS A 411 26.19 3.89 -32.03
C LYS A 411 27.18 3.10 -32.92
N ALA A 412 27.39 1.82 -32.55
CA ALA A 412 27.89 0.65 -33.33
C ALA A 412 29.31 0.21 -32.91
N GLN A 413 29.70 -1.07 -32.85
CA GLN A 413 29.05 -2.39 -32.87
C GLN A 413 30.12 -3.43 -32.44
N ASN A 414 29.68 -4.53 -31.84
CA ASN A 414 30.20 -5.92 -31.87
C ASN A 414 31.67 -6.21 -32.21
N TYR A 415 32.30 -7.03 -31.36
CA TYR A 415 33.26 -8.07 -31.78
C TYR A 415 32.75 -9.45 -31.34
N TYR A 416 32.83 -10.40 -32.27
CA TYR A 416 32.39 -11.80 -32.19
C TYR A 416 33.56 -12.76 -31.92
N GLY A 417 33.26 -13.86 -31.20
CA GLY A 417 33.93 -15.18 -31.25
C GLY A 417 35.08 -15.40 -30.26
N ALA A 418 35.21 -16.51 -29.52
CA ALA A 418 34.41 -17.72 -29.37
C ALA A 418 34.89 -18.46 -28.09
N THR A 419 33.98 -19.02 -27.30
CA THR A 419 33.95 -20.46 -26.94
C THR A 419 32.84 -20.71 -25.92
N SER A 420 32.03 -21.71 -26.24
CA SER A 420 31.04 -22.33 -25.36
C SER A 420 31.72 -22.97 -24.15
N THR A 421 31.18 -22.76 -22.95
CA THR A 421 31.10 -23.78 -21.87
C THR A 421 30.26 -23.24 -20.71
N THR A 422 29.26 -24.05 -20.33
CA THR A 422 28.61 -24.16 -19.01
C THR A 422 28.20 -22.89 -18.24
N ARG A 423 26.88 -22.73 -18.13
CA ARG A 423 26.21 -21.85 -17.14
C ARG A 423 26.56 -22.30 -15.72
N GLU A 424 27.59 -21.68 -15.14
CA GLU A 424 27.75 -21.60 -13.69
C GLU A 424 27.35 -20.19 -13.25
N THR A 425 26.38 -20.10 -12.35
CA THR A 425 26.02 -18.83 -11.69
C THR A 425 26.86 -18.68 -10.43
N PRO A 426 27.38 -17.47 -10.13
CA PRO A 426 28.35 -17.27 -9.07
C PRO A 426 27.72 -17.38 -7.68
N SER A 427 28.09 -18.40 -6.91
CA SER A 427 27.80 -18.58 -5.49
C SER A 427 28.83 -17.85 -4.62
N ALA A 428 28.74 -16.51 -4.55
CA ALA A 428 29.23 -15.66 -3.44
C ALA A 428 29.18 -14.17 -3.86
N PRO A 429 28.95 -13.22 -2.94
CA PRO A 429 29.05 -11.81 -3.24
C PRO A 429 30.51 -11.44 -3.53
N ARG A 430 30.80 -11.02 -4.77
CA ARG A 430 32.10 -10.43 -5.13
C ARG A 430 32.18 -9.00 -4.60
N SER A 431 33.19 -8.76 -3.75
CA SER A 431 33.71 -7.46 -3.29
C SER A 431 32.84 -6.65 -2.31
N ILE A 432 33.14 -6.79 -1.00
CA ILE A 432 32.84 -5.78 0.01
C ILE A 432 33.97 -4.74 -0.01
N LYS A 433 33.66 -3.52 -0.45
CA LYS A 433 34.55 -2.35 -0.35
C LYS A 433 34.46 -1.79 1.07
N GLY A 434 35.54 -1.83 1.84
CA GLY A 434 35.68 -0.99 3.04
C GLY A 434 36.43 -1.64 4.21
N ASN A 435 37.61 -1.11 4.54
CA ASN A 435 38.51 -1.53 5.62
C ASN A 435 38.01 -1.21 7.05
N SER A 436 36.73 -1.40 7.38
CA SER A 436 36.21 -1.08 8.73
C SER A 436 35.71 -2.27 9.56
N LEU A 437 35.77 -3.52 9.07
CA LEU A 437 35.27 -4.69 9.81
C LEU A 437 36.36 -5.65 10.35
N LEU A 438 37.63 -5.43 10.01
CA LEU A 438 38.74 -6.29 10.47
C LEU A 438 39.17 -6.06 11.93
N LYS A 439 38.61 -5.07 12.64
CA LYS A 439 38.99 -4.80 14.04
C LYS A 439 38.16 -5.54 15.09
N ASN A 440 37.04 -6.17 14.71
CA ASN A 440 36.13 -6.85 15.65
C ASN A 440 36.08 -8.38 15.49
N LEU A 441 36.98 -8.97 14.70
CA LEU A 441 37.05 -10.42 14.47
C LEU A 441 38.28 -11.10 15.10
N ASN A 442 39.19 -10.36 15.74
CA ASN A 442 40.19 -10.96 16.64
C ASN A 442 39.60 -11.08 18.04
N ARG A 443 38.83 -12.16 18.24
CA ARG A 443 38.60 -12.71 19.57
C ARG A 443 39.44 -13.97 19.64
N ASP A 444 40.53 -13.89 20.39
CA ASP A 444 41.46 -14.98 20.63
C ASP A 444 40.70 -16.25 21.04
N ARG A 445 40.91 -17.33 20.28
CA ARG A 445 40.43 -18.67 20.62
C ARG A 445 41.47 -19.31 21.54
N ASP A 446 41.21 -19.26 22.84
CA ASP A 446 41.86 -20.16 23.80
C ASP A 446 41.35 -21.59 23.54
N PHE A 447 42.17 -22.39 22.87
CA PHE A 447 42.02 -23.84 22.87
C PHE A 447 42.76 -24.40 24.10
N PRO A 448 42.14 -25.28 24.91
CA PRO A 448 42.87 -25.97 25.96
C PRO A 448 43.92 -26.89 25.35
N VAL A 449 45.16 -26.74 25.83
CA VAL A 449 46.29 -27.59 25.51
C VAL A 449 45.99 -29.02 25.97
N LEU A 450 45.90 -29.96 25.02
CA LEU A 450 45.94 -31.39 25.32
C LEU A 450 47.34 -31.72 25.86
N ASN A 451 47.43 -31.98 27.16
CA ASN A 451 48.60 -32.62 27.77
C ASN A 451 48.37 -34.13 27.82
N MET A 452 49.21 -34.84 27.06
CA MET A 452 49.53 -36.29 27.05
C MET A 452 48.40 -37.29 26.86
#